data_AF-A0A533V9C2-F1
#
_entry.id   AF-A0A533V9C2-F1
#
_cell.length_a   1.000
_cell.length_b   1.000
_cell.length_c   1.000
_cell.angle_alpha   90.00
_cell.angle_beta   90.00
_cell.angle_gamma   90.00
#
_symmetry.space_group_name_H-M   'P 1'
#
loop_
_entity.id
_entity.type
_entity.pdbx_description
1 polymer ?
#
loop_
_entity_poly.entity_id
_entity_poly.type
_entity_poly.pdbx_seq_one_letter_code
_entity_poly.pdbx_strand_id
1 'polypeptide(L)'
;MIEKIVTDLYCVNKSCKKIRLSLESFLELKDECIEGFLSCENCTSKYPIIQGVPVLMENFHEYARQRILSFGKWIVNSKSPQLKAFLRSEGVKIGNPTYNDCYEENSILYKSYLKAHYGYPSNDKLLSLLNKEIKPDHIYKMLASNSLNLNGIGLDIGCSIGSSTFELSKKLSYVFGIDLSFSFILEARKRMQNRKSRNMEFIVADATNLPFRSKFFQIVVALNVIDRMDFNKLILSINSCIKKYGKLILVDPYHFVDNNGKEEFDSVKIRNKLEKFGYKIKNKESYIPWIIKMNERSYLFYFVDFLEADKNY
;
A
#
# COMPACT_ATOMS: atom_id res chain seq x y z
N MET A 1 -3.96 -11.94 -13.59
CA MET A 1 -4.82 -11.65 -12.42
C MET A 1 -5.54 -10.32 -12.57
N ILE A 2 -4.93 -9.31 -13.19
CA ILE A 2 -5.54 -7.99 -13.40
C ILE A 2 -6.92 -8.06 -14.09
N GLU A 3 -7.09 -8.93 -15.10
CA GLU A 3 -8.41 -9.16 -15.74
C GLU A 3 -9.51 -9.55 -14.76
N LYS A 4 -9.17 -10.26 -13.68
CA LYS A 4 -10.16 -10.68 -12.67
C LYS A 4 -10.57 -9.53 -11.75
N ILE A 5 -9.69 -8.55 -11.57
CA ILE A 5 -9.91 -7.45 -10.62
C ILE A 5 -10.23 -6.12 -11.28
N VAL A 6 -10.03 -5.94 -12.60
CA VAL A 6 -10.36 -4.68 -13.31
C VAL A 6 -11.79 -4.23 -13.05
N THR A 7 -12.63 -5.25 -12.87
CA THR A 7 -14.04 -5.19 -12.50
C THR A 7 -14.33 -4.43 -11.20
N ASP A 8 -13.39 -4.47 -10.27
CA ASP A 8 -13.44 -3.86 -8.95
C ASP A 8 -12.63 -2.54 -8.88
N LEU A 9 -11.95 -2.16 -9.95
CA LEU A 9 -11.17 -0.92 -10.04
C LEU A 9 -11.96 0.22 -10.66
N TYR A 10 -11.82 1.40 -10.04
CA TYR A 10 -12.58 2.59 -10.34
C TYR A 10 -11.65 3.78 -10.58
N CYS A 11 -12.09 4.66 -11.49
CA CYS A 11 -11.36 5.85 -11.88
C CYS A 11 -11.09 6.76 -10.67
N VAL A 12 -9.83 7.17 -10.52
CA VAL A 12 -9.35 8.07 -9.44
C VAL A 12 -9.30 9.53 -9.86
N ASN A 13 -9.66 9.87 -11.10
CA ASN A 13 -9.75 11.26 -11.52
C ASN A 13 -10.92 11.94 -10.77
N LYS A 14 -10.65 13.00 -9.99
CA LYS A 14 -11.67 13.68 -9.17
C LYS A 14 -12.79 14.34 -9.97
N SER A 15 -12.52 14.68 -11.23
CA SER A 15 -13.55 15.21 -12.14
C SER A 15 -14.51 14.13 -12.66
N CYS A 16 -14.19 12.85 -12.44
CA CYS A 16 -14.98 11.71 -12.86
C CYS A 16 -15.88 11.18 -11.73
N LYS A 17 -17.06 10.68 -12.08
CA LYS A 17 -18.05 10.13 -11.13
C LYS A 17 -17.69 8.74 -10.55
N LYS A 18 -16.40 8.43 -10.35
CA LYS A 18 -15.88 7.08 -10.02
C LYS A 18 -16.57 6.00 -10.85
N ILE A 19 -16.19 5.89 -12.13
CA ILE A 19 -16.68 4.84 -13.03
C ILE A 19 -15.66 3.70 -13.08
N ARG A 20 -16.16 2.50 -13.31
CA ARG A 20 -15.37 1.27 -13.44
C ARG A 20 -14.39 1.39 -14.62
N LEU A 21 -13.20 0.85 -14.44
CA LEU A 21 -12.16 0.86 -15.46
C LEU A 21 -12.32 -0.34 -16.41
N SER A 22 -11.81 -0.19 -17.64
CA SER A 22 -11.65 -1.26 -18.61
C SER A 22 -10.16 -1.54 -18.84
N LEU A 23 -9.81 -2.78 -19.17
CA LEU A 23 -8.43 -3.19 -19.43
C LEU A 23 -8.15 -3.17 -20.94
N GLU A 24 -7.06 -2.52 -21.32
CA GLU A 24 -6.46 -2.57 -22.65
C GLU A 24 -5.06 -3.18 -22.50
N SER A 25 -4.87 -4.45 -22.89
CA SER A 25 -3.56 -5.12 -22.80
C SER A 25 -2.77 -5.00 -24.10
N PHE A 26 -1.46 -4.79 -23.98
CA PHE A 26 -0.52 -4.74 -25.11
C PHE A 26 0.53 -5.83 -25.07
N LEU A 27 0.87 -6.29 -23.87
CA LEU A 27 1.82 -7.37 -23.64
C LEU A 27 1.31 -8.24 -22.50
N GLU A 28 1.07 -9.50 -22.80
CA GLU A 28 0.62 -10.51 -21.84
C GLU A 28 1.68 -11.58 -21.64
N LEU A 29 1.76 -12.13 -20.43
CA LEU A 29 2.56 -13.30 -20.11
C LEU A 29 1.71 -14.25 -19.27
N LYS A 30 1.29 -15.37 -19.86
CA LYS A 30 0.28 -16.26 -19.27
C LYS A 30 -1.00 -15.45 -18.99
N ASP A 31 -1.53 -15.53 -17.77
CA ASP A 31 -2.76 -14.83 -17.36
C ASP A 31 -2.50 -13.40 -16.79
N GLU A 32 -1.32 -12.83 -17.03
CA GLU A 32 -0.94 -11.49 -16.54
C GLU A 32 -0.72 -10.49 -17.68
N CYS A 33 -1.41 -9.35 -17.60
CA CYS A 33 -1.09 -8.17 -18.39
C CYS A 33 0.22 -7.55 -17.84
N ILE A 34 1.29 -7.57 -18.64
CA ILE A 34 2.61 -7.01 -18.32
C ILE A 34 2.70 -5.54 -18.73
N GLU A 35 2.13 -5.17 -19.88
CA GLU A 35 2.02 -3.77 -20.31
C GLU A 35 0.61 -3.53 -20.87
N GLY A 36 0.01 -2.41 -20.49
CA GLY A 36 -1.37 -2.10 -20.85
C GLY A 36 -1.85 -0.78 -20.24
N PHE A 37 -3.14 -0.50 -20.38
CA PHE A 37 -3.84 0.57 -19.67
C PHE A 37 -5.06 0.03 -18.94
N LEU A 38 -5.35 0.64 -17.79
CA LEU A 38 -6.70 0.72 -17.26
C LEU A 38 -7.29 2.05 -17.71
N SER A 39 -8.39 2.00 -18.45
CA SER A 39 -8.99 3.17 -19.09
C SER A 39 -10.35 3.49 -18.48
N CYS A 40 -10.65 4.77 -18.31
CA CYS A 40 -11.99 5.24 -17.93
C CYS A 40 -12.76 5.68 -19.18
N GLU A 41 -13.89 5.04 -19.46
CA GLU A 41 -14.70 5.35 -20.64
C GLU A 41 -15.42 6.70 -20.57
N ASN A 42 -15.56 7.29 -19.37
CA ASN A 42 -16.25 8.56 -19.17
C ASN A 42 -15.34 9.79 -19.26
N CYS A 43 -14.23 9.80 -18.53
CA CYS A 43 -13.30 10.94 -18.53
C CYS A 43 -12.06 10.71 -19.39
N THR A 44 -11.98 9.58 -20.10
CA THR A 44 -10.86 9.19 -20.99
C THR A 44 -9.50 9.07 -20.32
N SER A 45 -9.44 9.15 -18.97
CA SER A 45 -8.21 9.00 -18.21
C SER A 45 -7.65 7.58 -18.39
N LYS A 46 -6.33 7.50 -18.56
CA LYS A 46 -5.59 6.25 -18.73
C LYS A 46 -4.59 6.08 -17.58
N TYR A 47 -4.55 4.87 -17.03
CA TYR A 47 -3.67 4.47 -15.95
C TYR A 47 -2.77 3.34 -16.45
N PRO A 48 -1.44 3.52 -16.51
CA PRO A 48 -0.56 2.52 -17.12
C PRO A 48 -0.40 1.28 -16.24
N ILE A 49 -0.29 0.14 -16.91
CA ILE A 49 0.24 -1.10 -16.34
C ILE A 49 1.68 -1.22 -16.84
N ILE A 50 2.65 -1.21 -15.92
CA ILE A 50 4.08 -1.20 -16.24
C ILE A 50 4.72 -2.40 -15.56
N GLN A 51 5.32 -3.32 -16.32
CA GLN A 51 5.90 -4.56 -15.77
C GLN A 51 4.91 -5.37 -14.92
N GLY A 52 3.65 -5.33 -15.34
CA GLY A 52 2.52 -5.94 -14.66
C GLY A 52 2.00 -5.15 -13.46
N VAL A 53 2.58 -4.02 -13.08
CA VAL A 53 2.11 -3.20 -11.96
C VAL A 53 1.08 -2.19 -12.46
N PRO A 54 -0.19 -2.24 -12.02
CA PRO A 54 -1.16 -1.18 -12.30
C PRO A 54 -0.82 0.08 -11.49
N VAL A 55 -0.74 1.24 -12.16
CA VAL A 55 -0.42 2.53 -11.54
C VAL A 55 -1.62 3.48 -11.64
N LEU A 56 -2.47 3.49 -10.61
CA LEU A 56 -3.69 4.28 -10.55
C LEU A 56 -3.45 5.59 -9.79
N MET A 57 -2.75 6.50 -10.45
CA MET A 57 -2.46 7.84 -9.94
C MET A 57 -3.29 8.88 -10.70
N GLU A 58 -3.96 9.77 -9.97
CA GLU A 58 -4.73 10.87 -10.56
C GLU A 58 -3.86 11.76 -11.44
N ASN A 59 -2.66 12.10 -10.95
CA ASN A 59 -1.65 12.83 -11.70
C ASN A 59 -0.39 11.95 -11.87
N PHE A 60 -0.29 11.29 -13.02
CA PHE A 60 0.81 10.37 -13.30
C PHE A 60 2.16 11.06 -13.48
N HIS A 61 2.23 12.21 -14.16
CA HIS A 61 3.50 12.94 -14.33
C HIS A 61 4.02 13.49 -13.01
N GLU A 62 3.17 14.00 -12.11
CA GLU A 62 3.62 14.40 -10.77
C GLU A 62 4.05 13.19 -9.93
N TYR A 63 3.40 12.03 -10.08
CA TYR A 63 3.87 10.78 -9.46
C TYR A 63 5.25 10.35 -9.98
N ALA A 64 5.46 10.43 -11.31
CA ALA A 64 6.71 10.09 -11.97
C ALA A 64 7.85 11.07 -11.66
N ARG A 65 7.54 12.36 -11.49
CA ARG A 65 8.48 13.42 -11.09
C ARG A 65 9.20 13.08 -9.77
N GLN A 66 8.51 12.40 -8.87
CA GLN A 66 9.04 11.94 -7.58
C GLN A 66 9.92 10.70 -7.69
N ARG A 67 9.97 10.08 -8.87
CA ARG A 67 10.57 8.76 -9.14
C ARG A 67 11.34 8.78 -10.44
N ILE A 68 12.12 9.83 -10.68
CA ILE A 68 12.65 10.14 -12.02
C ILE A 68 13.56 9.02 -12.58
N LEU A 69 14.32 8.33 -11.72
CA LEU A 69 15.13 7.18 -12.13
C LEU A 69 14.26 5.98 -12.53
N SER A 70 13.22 5.67 -11.76
CA SER A 70 12.26 4.60 -12.10
C SER A 70 11.53 4.92 -13.40
N PHE A 71 11.13 6.18 -13.58
CA PHE A 71 10.49 6.65 -14.81
C PHE A 71 11.37 6.46 -16.05
N GLY A 72 12.67 6.80 -15.96
CA GLY A 72 13.64 6.52 -17.02
C GLY A 72 13.72 5.03 -17.36
N LYS A 73 13.74 4.16 -16.34
CA LYS A 73 13.72 2.70 -16.52
C LYS A 73 12.42 2.21 -17.18
N TRP A 74 11.26 2.78 -16.84
CA TRP A 74 9.99 2.42 -17.48
C TRP A 74 10.00 2.72 -18.98
N ILE A 75 10.54 3.87 -19.40
CA ILE A 75 10.66 4.22 -20.83
C ILE A 75 11.60 3.25 -21.55
N VAL A 76 12.79 2.99 -20.98
CA VAL A 76 13.80 2.13 -21.61
C VAL A 76 13.32 0.69 -21.73
N ASN A 77 12.68 0.16 -20.68
CA ASN A 77 12.29 -1.24 -20.61
C ASN A 77 10.92 -1.55 -21.21
N SER A 78 10.09 -0.54 -21.51
CA SER A 78 8.79 -0.76 -22.15
C SER A 78 8.97 -1.34 -23.55
N LYS A 79 8.24 -2.42 -23.84
CA LYS A 79 8.26 -3.14 -25.12
C LYS A 79 7.15 -2.69 -26.05
N SER A 80 6.03 -2.22 -25.51
CA SER A 80 4.83 -1.84 -26.27
C SER A 80 4.96 -0.41 -26.80
N PRO A 81 4.77 -0.16 -28.12
CA PRO A 81 4.82 1.18 -28.68
C PRO A 81 3.85 2.16 -28.01
N GLN A 82 2.65 1.70 -27.65
CA GLN A 82 1.58 2.48 -27.02
C GLN A 82 2.00 2.97 -25.63
N LEU A 83 2.50 2.06 -24.77
CA LEU A 83 2.97 2.42 -23.43
C LEU A 83 4.19 3.35 -23.52
N LYS A 84 5.14 3.06 -24.41
CA LYS A 84 6.32 3.90 -24.62
C LYS A 84 5.96 5.31 -25.09
N ALA A 85 4.99 5.44 -25.99
CA ALA A 85 4.48 6.74 -26.44
C ALA A 85 3.79 7.51 -25.30
N PHE A 86 2.94 6.84 -24.51
CA PHE A 86 2.32 7.42 -23.32
C PHE A 86 3.36 7.94 -22.33
N LEU A 87 4.34 7.10 -21.96
CA LEU A 87 5.41 7.50 -21.04
C LEU A 87 6.20 8.71 -21.56
N ARG A 88 6.53 8.75 -22.85
CA ARG A 88 7.18 9.94 -23.46
C ARG A 88 6.31 11.18 -23.35
N SER A 89 5.00 11.06 -23.61
CA SER A 89 4.07 12.18 -23.53
C SER A 89 3.90 12.72 -22.10
N GLU A 90 3.88 11.84 -21.10
CA GLU A 90 3.86 12.24 -19.69
C GLU A 90 5.21 12.83 -19.26
N GLY A 91 6.32 12.33 -19.80
CA GLY A 91 7.67 12.84 -19.55
C GLY A 91 7.85 14.31 -19.93
N VAL A 92 7.21 14.77 -21.00
CA VAL A 92 7.21 16.19 -21.40
C VAL A 92 6.52 17.08 -20.37
N LYS A 93 5.57 16.53 -19.60
CA LYS A 93 4.81 17.27 -18.57
C LYS A 93 5.53 17.31 -17.22
N ILE A 94 6.62 16.55 -17.05
CA ILE A 94 7.36 16.50 -15.78
C ILE A 94 8.11 17.82 -15.57
N GLY A 95 7.71 18.57 -14.55
CA GLY A 95 8.37 19.80 -14.13
C GLY A 95 9.57 19.57 -13.19
N ASN A 96 10.38 20.62 -13.01
CA ASN A 96 11.45 20.67 -12.01
C ASN A 96 10.97 21.29 -10.68
N PRO A 97 11.60 20.97 -9.53
CA PRO A 97 12.66 19.97 -9.35
C PRO A 97 12.13 18.54 -9.40
N THR A 98 12.94 17.61 -9.91
CA THR A 98 12.71 16.16 -9.86
C THR A 98 13.44 15.54 -8.67
N TYR A 99 12.98 14.37 -8.22
CA TYR A 99 13.58 13.66 -7.10
C TYR A 99 13.39 12.14 -7.22
N ASN A 100 13.98 11.40 -6.29
CA ASN A 100 13.79 9.96 -6.16
C ASN A 100 13.30 9.64 -4.75
N ASP A 101 12.06 9.16 -4.69
CA ASP A 101 11.37 8.76 -3.48
C ASP A 101 12.22 7.76 -2.68
N CYS A 102 12.29 7.99 -1.37
CA CYS A 102 13.13 7.21 -0.47
C CYS A 102 12.62 5.78 -0.26
N TYR A 103 11.50 5.35 -0.84
CA TYR A 103 11.00 3.98 -0.81
C TYR A 103 11.19 3.22 -2.14
N GLU A 104 11.94 3.77 -3.09
CA GLU A 104 12.27 3.11 -4.37
C GLU A 104 13.61 2.37 -4.31
N GLU A 105 13.84 1.44 -5.25
CA GLU A 105 14.88 0.39 -5.21
C GLU A 105 16.32 0.81 -4.89
N ASN A 106 16.69 2.08 -5.09
CA ASN A 106 18.04 2.58 -4.88
C ASN A 106 18.27 3.15 -3.47
N SER A 107 17.23 3.29 -2.65
CA SER A 107 17.32 3.93 -1.34
C SER A 107 17.74 2.95 -0.23
N ILE A 108 18.18 3.52 0.90
CA ILE A 108 18.42 2.76 2.12
C ILE A 108 17.11 2.16 2.68
N LEU A 109 16.01 2.92 2.72
CA LEU A 109 14.76 2.46 3.32
C LEU A 109 14.16 1.31 2.52
N TYR A 110 14.18 1.35 1.18
CA TYR A 110 13.73 0.24 0.36
C TYR A 110 14.47 -1.05 0.73
N LYS A 111 15.81 -0.98 0.81
CA LYS A 111 16.66 -2.13 1.17
C LYS A 111 16.38 -2.61 2.59
N SER A 112 16.14 -1.71 3.54
CA SER A 112 15.82 -2.04 4.93
C SER A 112 14.50 -2.81 5.04
N TYR A 113 13.44 -2.31 4.39
CA TYR A 113 12.15 -3.01 4.34
C TYR A 113 12.30 -4.37 3.66
N LEU A 114 12.98 -4.45 2.52
CA LEU A 114 13.23 -5.71 1.82
C LEU A 114 13.94 -6.73 2.74
N LYS A 115 15.00 -6.32 3.44
CA LYS A 115 15.76 -7.16 4.39
C LYS A 115 14.92 -7.60 5.59
N ALA A 116 14.16 -6.68 6.19
CA ALA A 116 13.29 -6.99 7.33
C ALA A 116 12.29 -8.12 6.99
N HIS A 117 11.94 -8.28 5.71
CA HIS A 117 11.00 -9.30 5.26
C HIS A 117 11.62 -10.63 4.80
N TYR A 118 12.85 -10.63 4.28
CA TYR A 118 13.55 -11.88 3.94
C TYR A 118 14.09 -12.63 5.17
N GLY A 119 13.75 -12.14 6.36
CA GLY A 119 14.20 -12.67 7.62
C GLY A 119 15.56 -12.11 7.97
N TYR A 120 15.77 -11.95 9.27
CA TYR A 120 17.07 -11.57 9.77
C TYR A 120 18.02 -12.76 9.69
N PRO A 121 19.28 -12.56 9.28
CA PRO A 121 20.28 -13.62 9.28
C PRO A 121 20.31 -14.32 10.64
N SER A 122 20.36 -15.65 10.66
CA SER A 122 20.40 -16.44 11.91
C SER A 122 21.64 -16.14 12.77
N ASN A 123 22.68 -15.57 12.17
CA ASN A 123 23.89 -15.13 12.84
C ASN A 123 23.78 -13.73 13.49
N ASP A 124 22.62 -13.08 13.41
CA ASP A 124 22.40 -11.79 14.05
C ASP A 124 22.21 -11.94 15.57
N LYS A 125 23.27 -11.66 16.32
CA LYS A 125 23.28 -11.88 17.78
C LYS A 125 22.20 -11.09 18.51
N LEU A 126 21.97 -9.82 18.14
CA LEU A 126 20.99 -8.97 18.82
C LEU A 126 19.57 -9.50 18.59
N LEU A 127 19.22 -9.77 17.34
CA LEU A 127 17.89 -10.25 16.99
C LEU A 127 17.65 -11.69 17.45
N SER A 128 18.69 -12.53 17.49
CA SER A 128 18.63 -13.86 18.10
C SER A 128 18.32 -13.80 19.60
N LEU A 129 18.91 -12.84 20.33
CA LEU A 129 18.59 -12.60 21.74
C LEU A 129 17.15 -12.09 21.90
N LEU A 130 16.75 -11.11 21.09
CA LEU A 130 15.40 -10.54 21.15
C LEU A 130 14.33 -11.57 20.78
N ASN A 131 14.55 -12.42 19.78
CA ASN A 131 13.61 -13.46 19.33
C ASN A 131 13.17 -14.44 20.44
N LYS A 132 13.94 -14.56 21.53
CA LYS A 132 13.54 -15.38 22.68
C LYS A 132 12.34 -14.79 23.43
N GLU A 133 12.25 -13.46 23.49
CA GLU A 133 11.26 -12.71 24.28
C GLU A 133 10.27 -11.92 23.39
N ILE A 134 10.74 -11.39 22.27
CA ILE A 134 10.04 -10.48 21.36
C ILE A 134 10.21 -10.99 19.92
N LYS A 135 9.12 -11.39 19.27
CA LYS A 135 9.14 -11.76 17.84
C LYS A 135 9.02 -10.50 16.97
N PRO A 136 10.00 -10.17 16.12
CA PRO A 136 9.96 -8.99 15.24
C PRO A 136 8.78 -8.99 14.26
N ASP A 137 8.24 -10.16 13.93
CA ASP A 137 7.09 -10.32 13.03
C ASP A 137 5.75 -10.50 13.77
N HIS A 138 5.72 -10.24 15.09
CA HIS A 138 4.55 -10.46 15.93
C HIS A 138 3.30 -9.76 15.38
N ILE A 139 3.39 -8.48 15.01
CA ILE A 139 2.27 -7.72 14.42
C ILE A 139 1.68 -8.40 13.18
N TYR A 140 2.52 -8.88 12.26
CA TYR A 140 2.04 -9.57 11.06
C TYR A 140 1.28 -10.85 11.42
N LYS A 141 1.77 -11.61 12.41
CA LYS A 141 1.10 -12.81 12.90
C LYS A 141 -0.20 -12.49 13.66
N MET A 142 -0.27 -11.36 14.35
CA MET A 142 -1.51 -10.89 14.99
C MET A 142 -2.61 -10.68 13.94
N LEU A 143 -2.28 -10.16 12.75
CA LEU A 143 -3.26 -10.01 11.66
C LEU A 143 -3.84 -11.35 11.15
N ALA A 144 -3.08 -12.45 11.28
CA ALA A 144 -3.56 -13.79 10.95
C ALA A 144 -4.21 -14.53 12.14
N SER A 145 -4.29 -13.91 13.32
CA SER A 145 -4.82 -14.54 14.52
C SER A 145 -6.34 -14.73 14.45
N ASN A 146 -6.85 -15.78 15.10
CA ASN A 146 -8.30 -16.05 15.14
C ASN A 146 -9.07 -15.04 16.01
N SER A 147 -8.40 -14.33 16.92
CA SER A 147 -9.06 -13.37 17.82
C SER A 147 -9.67 -12.18 17.07
N LEU A 148 -9.11 -11.82 15.91
CA LEU A 148 -9.61 -10.71 15.09
C LEU A 148 -10.88 -11.06 14.29
N ASN A 149 -11.31 -12.33 14.24
CA ASN A 149 -12.50 -12.78 13.50
C ASN A 149 -12.68 -12.10 12.12
N LEU A 150 -11.66 -12.24 11.26
CA LEU A 150 -11.60 -11.59 9.96
C LEU A 150 -12.28 -12.45 8.88
N ASN A 151 -13.15 -11.84 8.08
CA ASN A 151 -13.75 -12.47 6.90
C ASN A 151 -14.04 -11.43 5.80
N GLY A 152 -14.33 -11.90 4.57
CA GLY A 152 -14.66 -11.05 3.44
C GLY A 152 -13.44 -10.50 2.69
N ILE A 153 -13.64 -9.37 1.98
CA ILE A 153 -12.61 -8.71 1.17
C ILE A 153 -11.85 -7.70 2.02
N GLY A 154 -10.51 -7.76 1.98
CA GLY A 154 -9.60 -6.88 2.70
C GLY A 154 -8.91 -5.84 1.81
N LEU A 155 -8.56 -4.70 2.42
CA LEU A 155 -7.63 -3.72 1.88
C LEU A 155 -6.45 -3.57 2.85
N ASP A 156 -5.23 -3.62 2.33
CA ASP A 156 -3.98 -3.38 3.05
C ASP A 156 -3.33 -2.11 2.49
N ILE A 157 -3.36 -1.03 3.27
CA ILE A 157 -2.86 0.30 2.90
C ILE A 157 -1.43 0.45 3.37
N GLY A 158 -0.52 0.86 2.46
CA GLY A 158 0.90 0.90 2.76
C GLY A 158 1.48 -0.51 2.85
N CYS A 159 1.06 -1.40 1.95
CA CYS A 159 1.37 -2.82 2.04
C CYS A 159 2.87 -3.15 1.83
N SER A 160 3.67 -2.17 1.37
CA SER A 160 5.06 -2.37 0.98
C SER A 160 5.20 -3.61 0.08
N ILE A 161 6.07 -4.55 0.41
CA ILE A 161 6.25 -5.77 -0.38
C ILE A 161 5.20 -6.87 -0.06
N GLY A 162 4.13 -6.54 0.66
CA GLY A 162 2.93 -7.35 0.83
C GLY A 162 2.89 -8.28 2.04
N SER A 163 3.76 -8.11 3.04
CA SER A 163 3.86 -9.09 4.14
C SER A 163 2.59 -9.19 5.01
N SER A 164 1.97 -8.06 5.35
CA SER A 164 0.64 -8.01 5.97
C SER A 164 -0.43 -8.60 5.04
N THR A 165 -0.39 -8.25 3.75
CA THR A 165 -1.32 -8.79 2.73
C THR A 165 -1.29 -10.32 2.68
N PHE A 166 -0.09 -10.93 2.72
CA PHE A 166 0.07 -12.38 2.77
C PHE A 166 -0.55 -13.01 4.03
N GLU A 167 -0.36 -12.40 5.20
CA GLU A 167 -0.96 -12.89 6.44
C GLU A 167 -2.48 -12.76 6.43
N LEU A 168 -3.01 -11.63 5.97
CA LEU A 168 -4.45 -11.38 5.82
C LEU A 168 -5.10 -12.36 4.83
N SER A 169 -4.41 -12.71 3.75
CA SER A 169 -4.92 -13.64 2.73
C SER A 169 -5.15 -15.06 3.25
N LYS A 170 -4.61 -15.42 4.41
CA LYS A 170 -4.88 -16.72 5.06
C LYS A 170 -6.28 -16.78 5.68
N LYS A 171 -6.93 -15.64 5.88
CA LYS A 171 -8.25 -15.51 6.54
C LYS A 171 -9.31 -14.89 5.63
N LEU A 172 -8.90 -13.95 4.79
CA LEU A 172 -9.79 -13.19 3.92
C LEU A 172 -10.00 -13.88 2.58
N SER A 173 -11.17 -13.66 1.98
CA SER A 173 -11.52 -14.26 0.68
C SER A 173 -10.70 -13.66 -0.46
N TYR A 174 -10.35 -12.37 -0.33
CA TYR A 174 -9.46 -11.67 -1.24
C TYR A 174 -8.85 -10.45 -0.54
N VAL A 175 -7.59 -10.10 -0.85
CA VAL A 175 -6.93 -8.92 -0.27
C VAL A 175 -6.29 -8.05 -1.34
N PHE A 176 -6.64 -6.77 -1.35
CA PHE A 176 -5.97 -5.78 -2.18
C PHE A 176 -4.87 -5.11 -1.36
N GLY A 177 -3.63 -5.16 -1.81
CA GLY A 177 -2.52 -4.39 -1.24
C GLY A 177 -2.28 -3.14 -2.08
N ILE A 178 -2.19 -1.97 -1.45
CA ILE A 178 -1.80 -0.73 -2.12
C ILE A 178 -0.60 -0.07 -1.46
N ASP A 179 0.21 0.60 -2.26
CA ASP A 179 1.35 1.40 -1.83
C ASP A 179 1.64 2.47 -2.90
N LEU A 180 2.35 3.54 -2.54
CA LEU A 180 2.82 4.53 -3.51
C LEU A 180 4.14 4.09 -4.18
N SER A 181 4.96 3.27 -3.51
CA SER A 181 6.22 2.79 -4.06
C SER A 181 5.98 1.77 -5.18
N PHE A 182 6.44 2.12 -6.38
CA PHE A 182 6.39 1.21 -7.52
C PHE A 182 7.26 -0.02 -7.25
N SER A 183 8.47 0.20 -6.73
CA SER A 183 9.43 -0.86 -6.45
C SER A 183 8.87 -1.88 -5.44
N PHE A 184 8.18 -1.41 -4.39
CA PHE A 184 7.55 -2.30 -3.41
C PHE A 184 6.43 -3.14 -4.02
N ILE A 185 5.52 -2.51 -4.79
CA ILE A 185 4.43 -3.23 -5.45
C ILE A 185 4.96 -4.23 -6.47
N LEU A 186 6.00 -3.86 -7.24
CA LEU A 186 6.66 -4.77 -8.16
C LEU A 186 7.20 -6.01 -7.45
N GLU A 187 7.87 -5.83 -6.31
CA GLU A 187 8.39 -6.93 -5.49
C GLU A 187 7.26 -7.77 -4.87
N ALA A 188 6.21 -7.14 -4.35
CA ALA A 188 5.03 -7.83 -3.82
C ALA A 188 4.39 -8.76 -4.86
N ARG A 189 4.24 -8.27 -6.10
CA ARG A 189 3.71 -9.06 -7.23
C ARG A 189 4.63 -10.22 -7.61
N LYS A 190 5.95 -10.01 -7.63
CA LYS A 190 6.91 -11.11 -7.84
C LYS A 190 6.77 -12.19 -6.77
N ARG A 191 6.65 -11.79 -5.50
CA ARG A 191 6.44 -12.73 -4.38
C ARG A 191 5.12 -13.49 -4.52
N MET A 192 4.04 -12.80 -4.90
CA MET A 192 2.72 -13.39 -5.15
C MET A 192 2.79 -14.45 -6.25
N GLN A 193 3.45 -14.16 -7.36
CA GLN A 193 3.65 -15.08 -8.47
C GLN A 193 4.49 -16.30 -8.06
N ASN A 194 5.61 -16.08 -7.36
CA ASN A 194 6.48 -17.16 -6.87
C ASN A 194 5.77 -18.10 -5.90
N ARG A 195 4.89 -17.56 -5.04
CA ARG A 195 4.06 -18.34 -4.10
C ARG A 195 2.81 -18.94 -4.75
N LYS A 196 2.53 -18.61 -6.01
CA LYS A 196 1.29 -19.01 -6.72
C LYS A 196 0.02 -18.59 -5.96
N SER A 197 0.09 -17.49 -5.23
CA SER A 197 -1.06 -16.94 -4.49
C SER A 197 -2.04 -16.30 -5.47
N ARG A 198 -3.34 -16.58 -5.33
CA ARG A 198 -4.39 -16.15 -6.26
C ARG A 198 -5.50 -15.32 -5.64
N ASN A 199 -5.49 -15.18 -4.31
CA ASN A 199 -6.49 -14.45 -3.53
C ASN A 199 -5.97 -13.10 -3.01
N MET A 200 -5.07 -12.48 -3.76
CA MET A 200 -4.57 -11.14 -3.49
C MET A 200 -4.18 -10.44 -4.78
N GLU A 201 -4.13 -9.11 -4.74
CA GLU A 201 -3.56 -8.31 -5.81
C GLU A 201 -2.93 -7.02 -5.28
N PHE A 202 -1.90 -6.54 -5.96
CA PHE A 202 -1.11 -5.37 -5.56
C PHE A 202 -1.14 -4.27 -6.62
N ILE A 203 -1.38 -3.04 -6.18
CA ILE A 203 -1.65 -1.89 -7.04
C ILE A 203 -0.90 -0.67 -6.50
N VAL A 204 -0.32 0.14 -7.38
CA VAL A 204 0.13 1.48 -6.99
C VAL A 204 -1.08 2.41 -6.95
N ALA A 205 -1.38 2.96 -5.77
CA ALA A 205 -2.52 3.86 -5.57
C ALA A 205 -2.32 4.79 -4.37
N ASP A 206 -2.96 5.97 -4.43
CA ASP A 206 -3.03 6.92 -3.33
C ASP A 206 -4.13 6.52 -2.34
N ALA A 207 -3.75 6.29 -1.07
CA ALA A 207 -4.67 5.93 -0.01
C ALA A 207 -5.71 7.02 0.31
N THR A 208 -5.43 8.28 -0.02
CA THR A 208 -6.35 9.41 0.15
C THR A 208 -7.38 9.54 -0.99
N ASN A 209 -7.22 8.73 -2.05
CA ASN A 209 -8.14 8.68 -3.18
C ASN A 209 -8.25 7.24 -3.75
N LEU A 210 -8.88 6.37 -2.97
CA LEU A 210 -8.89 4.93 -3.25
C LEU A 210 -9.64 4.56 -4.56
N PRO A 211 -9.05 3.68 -5.41
CA PRO A 211 -9.58 3.28 -6.72
C PRO A 211 -10.65 2.18 -6.62
N PHE A 212 -11.50 2.22 -5.60
CA PHE A 212 -12.50 1.17 -5.34
C PHE A 212 -13.91 1.75 -5.25
N ARG A 213 -14.90 0.90 -5.54
CA ARG A 213 -16.31 1.24 -5.33
C ARG A 213 -16.65 1.43 -3.86
N SER A 214 -17.80 2.03 -3.63
CA SER A 214 -18.33 2.18 -2.28
C SER A 214 -18.74 0.85 -1.66
N LYS A 215 -18.63 0.76 -0.32
CA LYS A 215 -19.06 -0.40 0.49
C LYS A 215 -18.49 -1.74 -0.03
N PHE A 216 -17.21 -1.75 -0.40
CA PHE A 216 -16.50 -2.89 -0.96
C PHE A 216 -15.78 -3.74 0.10
N PHE A 217 -15.04 -3.10 1.00
CA PHE A 217 -14.17 -3.80 1.96
C PHE A 217 -14.87 -4.11 3.27
N GLN A 218 -14.70 -5.35 3.72
CA GLN A 218 -15.10 -5.75 5.07
C GLN A 218 -14.02 -5.37 6.09
N ILE A 219 -12.75 -5.51 5.71
CA ILE A 219 -11.59 -5.20 6.55
C ILE A 219 -10.69 -4.20 5.83
N VAL A 220 -10.24 -3.18 6.54
CA VAL A 220 -9.18 -2.26 6.09
C VAL A 220 -8.06 -2.27 7.13
N VAL A 221 -6.83 -2.46 6.68
CA VAL A 221 -5.63 -2.44 7.51
C VAL A 221 -4.71 -1.34 7.00
N ALA A 222 -4.10 -0.58 7.92
CA ALA A 222 -3.04 0.36 7.60
C ALA A 222 -1.92 0.23 8.64
N LEU A 223 -0.70 -0.07 8.20
CA LEU A 223 0.43 -0.36 9.07
C LEU A 223 1.59 0.61 8.78
N ASN A 224 2.04 1.36 9.79
CA ASN A 224 3.17 2.31 9.76
C ASN A 224 3.11 3.28 8.56
N VAL A 225 1.93 3.84 8.32
CA VAL A 225 1.66 4.65 7.13
C VAL A 225 0.80 5.87 7.41
N ILE A 226 0.04 5.88 8.52
CA ILE A 226 -0.91 6.95 8.77
C ILE A 226 -0.21 8.24 9.20
N ASP A 227 1.02 8.13 9.72
CA ASP A 227 1.91 9.25 10.04
C ASP A 227 2.54 9.94 8.82
N ARG A 228 2.35 9.38 7.62
CA ARG A 228 2.92 9.89 6.36
C ARG A 228 1.95 10.72 5.52
N MET A 229 0.71 10.90 5.96
CA MET A 229 -0.32 11.54 5.16
C MET A 229 -1.36 12.27 6.01
N ASP A 230 -2.22 13.04 5.35
CA ASP A 230 -3.37 13.68 5.99
C ASP A 230 -4.36 12.62 6.48
N PHE A 231 -4.41 12.45 7.80
CA PHE A 231 -5.28 11.46 8.44
C PHE A 231 -6.76 11.68 8.14
N ASN A 232 -7.22 12.93 8.03
CA ASN A 232 -8.63 13.20 7.74
C ASN A 232 -8.98 12.75 6.31
N LYS A 233 -8.13 13.06 5.33
CA LYS A 233 -8.32 12.60 3.95
C LYS A 233 -8.26 11.08 3.85
N LEU A 234 -7.33 10.44 4.57
CA LEU A 234 -7.25 8.99 4.64
C LEU A 234 -8.56 8.37 5.17
N ILE A 235 -9.05 8.82 6.32
CA ILE A 235 -10.27 8.27 6.93
C ILE A 235 -11.50 8.54 6.05
N LEU A 236 -11.61 9.70 5.40
CA LEU A 236 -12.67 9.97 4.43
C LEU A 236 -12.61 9.03 3.23
N SER A 237 -11.41 8.78 2.70
CA SER A 237 -11.18 7.84 1.61
C SER A 237 -11.56 6.40 2.01
N ILE A 238 -11.09 5.93 3.16
CA ILE A 238 -11.47 4.64 3.75
C ILE A 238 -12.98 4.56 3.94
N ASN A 239 -13.61 5.61 4.49
CA ASN A 239 -15.05 5.68 4.71
C ASN A 239 -15.86 5.56 3.42
N SER A 240 -15.30 5.97 2.28
CA SER A 240 -15.95 5.84 0.99
C SER A 240 -16.10 4.38 0.54
N CYS A 241 -15.15 3.49 0.90
CA CYS A 241 -15.08 2.12 0.40
C CYS A 241 -15.31 1.03 1.45
N ILE A 242 -15.16 1.30 2.75
CA ILE A 242 -15.42 0.31 3.80
C ILE A 242 -16.94 0.12 4.02
N LYS A 243 -17.35 -1.12 4.26
CA LYS A 243 -18.75 -1.49 4.55
C LYS A 243 -19.20 -0.99 5.92
N LYS A 244 -20.52 -0.89 6.07
CA LYS A 244 -21.17 -0.78 7.38
C LYS A 244 -20.79 -1.99 8.24
N TYR A 245 -20.45 -1.77 9.50
CA TYR A 245 -19.90 -2.81 10.40
C TYR A 245 -18.61 -3.44 9.88
N GLY A 246 -17.91 -2.76 8.96
CA GLY A 246 -16.55 -3.11 8.56
C GLY A 246 -15.55 -2.81 9.66
N LYS A 247 -14.42 -3.52 9.65
CA LYS A 247 -13.37 -3.38 10.65
C LYS A 247 -12.20 -2.60 10.07
N LEU A 248 -11.72 -1.63 10.85
CA LEU A 248 -10.51 -0.87 10.60
C LEU A 248 -9.45 -1.31 11.62
N ILE A 249 -8.28 -1.71 11.13
CA ILE A 249 -7.11 -2.01 11.94
C ILE A 249 -6.02 -1.00 11.60
N LEU A 250 -5.58 -0.23 12.59
CA LEU A 250 -4.46 0.69 12.46
C LEU A 250 -3.33 0.19 13.34
N VAL A 251 -2.12 0.16 12.79
CA VAL A 251 -0.90 -0.12 13.56
C VAL A 251 0.12 0.93 13.22
N ASP A 252 0.48 1.82 14.13
CA ASP A 252 1.35 2.95 13.79
C ASP A 252 2.09 3.49 15.01
N PRO A 253 3.32 4.01 14.86
CA PRO A 253 4.03 4.70 15.94
C PRO A 253 3.48 6.08 16.29
N TYR A 254 2.64 6.67 15.43
CA TYR A 254 2.17 8.05 15.50
C TYR A 254 3.31 9.07 15.54
N HIS A 255 4.39 8.83 14.80
CA HIS A 255 5.55 9.73 14.78
C HIS A 255 5.33 10.86 13.76
N PHE A 256 4.34 11.72 14.02
CA PHE A 256 4.01 12.89 13.22
C PHE A 256 4.95 14.05 13.58
N VAL A 257 6.10 14.14 12.91
CA VAL A 257 6.97 15.31 13.05
C VAL A 257 6.75 16.19 11.82
N ASP A 258 6.06 17.32 12.00
CA ASP A 258 6.00 18.32 10.93
C ASP A 258 7.39 18.91 10.66
N ASN A 259 7.57 19.64 9.55
CA ASN A 259 8.85 20.27 9.20
C ASN A 259 9.36 21.29 10.27
N ASN A 260 8.55 21.58 11.29
CA ASN A 260 8.86 22.50 12.39
C ASN A 260 9.05 21.78 13.74
N GLY A 261 9.03 20.44 13.77
CA GLY A 261 9.23 19.66 14.98
C GLY A 261 8.02 19.58 15.92
N LYS A 262 6.81 19.97 15.50
CA LYS A 262 5.59 19.85 16.31
C LYS A 262 4.90 18.50 16.09
N GLU A 263 4.65 17.81 17.19
CA GLU A 263 3.80 16.61 17.22
C GLU A 263 2.35 16.97 16.91
N GLU A 264 1.89 16.65 15.70
CA GLU A 264 0.54 17.00 15.26
C GLU A 264 -0.52 16.06 15.85
N PHE A 265 -0.20 14.77 15.95
CA PHE A 265 -1.10 13.73 16.46
C PHE A 265 -0.41 12.83 17.48
N ASP A 266 -1.06 12.66 18.63
CA ASP A 266 -0.77 11.62 19.59
C ASP A 266 -1.83 10.51 19.48
N SER A 267 -1.58 9.38 20.15
CA SER A 267 -2.48 8.23 20.15
C SER A 267 -3.89 8.56 20.66
N VAL A 268 -4.07 9.58 21.51
CA VAL A 268 -5.38 10.00 22.03
C VAL A 268 -6.15 10.79 20.97
N LYS A 269 -5.49 11.73 20.28
CA LYS A 269 -6.09 12.52 19.20
C LYS A 269 -6.55 11.64 18.04
N ILE A 270 -5.76 10.63 17.65
CA ILE A 270 -6.15 9.68 16.59
C ILE A 270 -7.43 8.94 16.98
N ARG A 271 -7.50 8.41 18.22
CA ARG A 271 -8.69 7.71 18.73
C ARG A 271 -9.91 8.61 18.75
N ASN A 272 -9.79 9.83 19.31
CA ASN A 272 -10.88 10.81 19.34
C ASN A 272 -11.37 11.18 17.94
N LYS A 273 -10.46 11.29 16.96
CA LYS A 273 -10.84 11.54 15.57
C LYS A 273 -11.59 10.35 14.98
N LEU A 274 -11.13 9.13 15.19
CA LEU A 274 -11.82 7.93 14.71
C LEU A 274 -13.25 7.85 15.24
N GLU A 275 -13.46 8.11 16.52
CA GLU A 275 -14.80 8.16 17.11
C GLU A 275 -15.69 9.22 16.43
N LYS A 276 -15.17 10.43 16.19
CA LYS A 276 -15.88 11.48 15.43
C LYS A 276 -16.20 11.07 13.99
N PHE A 277 -15.36 10.25 13.37
CA PHE A 277 -15.59 9.69 12.04
C PHE A 277 -16.48 8.44 12.04
N GLY A 278 -17.08 8.10 13.18
CA GLY A 278 -18.05 7.02 13.30
C GLY A 278 -17.43 5.66 13.57
N TYR A 279 -16.24 5.58 14.17
CA TYR A 279 -15.65 4.29 14.57
C TYR A 279 -15.83 4.02 16.05
N LYS A 280 -16.11 2.76 16.42
CA LYS A 280 -16.09 2.29 17.80
C LYS A 280 -14.84 1.46 18.02
N ILE A 281 -13.95 1.93 18.90
CA ILE A 281 -12.74 1.20 19.26
C ILE A 281 -13.12 -0.04 20.07
N LYS A 282 -12.57 -1.20 19.70
CA LYS A 282 -12.85 -2.50 20.31
C LYS A 282 -11.67 -3.06 21.07
N ASN A 283 -10.49 -3.00 20.47
CA ASN A 283 -9.27 -3.48 21.07
C ASN A 283 -8.14 -2.47 20.83
N LYS A 284 -7.22 -2.39 21.78
CA LYS A 284 -6.02 -1.58 21.68
C LYS A 284 -4.89 -2.22 22.47
N GLU A 285 -3.70 -2.17 21.90
CA GLU A 285 -2.47 -2.59 22.57
C GLU A 285 -1.41 -1.56 22.22
N SER A 286 -0.75 -1.02 23.23
CA SER A 286 0.24 0.04 23.06
C SER A 286 1.63 -0.48 23.32
N TYR A 287 2.63 0.26 22.82
CA TYR A 287 4.04 -0.04 23.02
C TYR A 287 4.51 -1.37 22.44
N ILE A 288 3.92 -1.82 21.32
CA ILE A 288 4.36 -3.05 20.66
C ILE A 288 5.69 -2.76 19.96
N PRO A 289 6.77 -3.49 20.25
CA PRO A 289 8.08 -3.22 19.68
C PRO A 289 8.11 -3.51 18.18
N TRP A 290 8.66 -2.58 17.41
CA TRP A 290 8.95 -2.73 16.00
C TRP A 290 10.42 -2.47 15.72
N ILE A 291 11.04 -3.40 15.00
CA ILE A 291 12.48 -3.40 14.76
C ILE A 291 12.72 -3.48 13.26
N ILE A 292 13.47 -2.50 12.73
CA ILE A 292 13.94 -2.50 11.35
C ILE A 292 15.46 -2.47 11.36
N LYS A 293 16.10 -3.47 10.74
CA LYS A 293 17.54 -3.40 10.47
C LYS A 293 17.82 -2.45 9.31
N MET A 294 18.47 -1.32 9.61
CA MET A 294 18.73 -0.26 8.64
C MET A 294 19.99 -0.56 7.80
N ASN A 295 21.04 -1.07 8.44
CA ASN A 295 22.22 -1.61 7.77
C ASN A 295 22.86 -2.71 8.63
N GLU A 296 24.07 -3.16 8.28
CA GLU A 296 24.74 -4.24 9.02
C GLU A 296 24.96 -3.94 10.51
N ARG A 297 25.11 -2.65 10.87
CA ARG A 297 25.52 -2.19 12.20
C ARG A 297 24.51 -1.26 12.86
N SER A 298 23.37 -0.97 12.24
CA SER A 298 22.35 -0.09 12.82
C SER A 298 20.93 -0.64 12.68
N TYR A 299 20.14 -0.38 13.72
CA TYR A 299 18.75 -0.75 13.87
C TYR A 299 17.93 0.49 14.18
N LEU A 300 16.72 0.54 13.65
CA LEU A 300 15.69 1.47 14.06
C LEU A 300 14.71 0.72 14.96
N PHE A 301 14.50 1.26 16.15
CA PHE A 301 13.54 0.77 17.13
C PHE A 301 12.48 1.85 17.34
N TYR A 302 11.22 1.47 17.22
CA TYR A 302 10.11 2.29 17.67
C TYR A 302 8.99 1.40 18.20
N PHE A 303 8.07 2.02 18.90
CA PHE A 303 6.92 1.36 19.47
C PHE A 303 5.68 1.74 18.67
N VAL A 304 4.84 0.78 18.38
CA VAL A 304 3.58 0.99 17.66
C VAL A 304 2.39 0.75 18.56
N ASP A 305 1.31 1.47 18.29
CA ASP A 305 0.00 1.18 18.85
C ASP A 305 -0.80 0.37 17.85
N PHE A 306 -1.31 -0.78 18.30
CA PHE A 306 -2.33 -1.54 17.61
C PHE A 306 -3.71 -1.02 18.03
N LEU A 307 -4.57 -0.75 17.04
CA LEU A 307 -5.95 -0.33 17.24
C LEU A 307 -6.87 -1.14 16.33
N GLU A 308 -7.90 -1.72 16.93
CA GLU A 308 -9.02 -2.35 16.23
C GLU A 308 -10.28 -1.54 16.47
N ALA A 309 -10.96 -1.12 15.40
CA ALA A 309 -12.19 -0.38 15.49
C ALA A 309 -13.24 -0.85 14.46
N ASP A 310 -14.50 -0.85 14.86
CA ASP A 310 -15.63 -1.15 13.98
C ASP A 310 -16.27 0.13 13.46
N LYS A 311 -16.66 0.16 12.19
CA LYS A 311 -17.41 1.28 11.63
C LYS A 311 -18.87 1.24 12.09
N ASN A 312 -19.26 2.26 12.83
CA ASN A 312 -20.65 2.55 13.18
C ASN A 312 -21.35 3.16 11.97
N TYR A 313 -22.19 2.34 11.34
CA TYR A 313 -23.11 2.70 10.26
C TYR A 313 -22.53 2.89 8.84
#